data_AF-A0A1E4SSQ4-F1
#
_entry.id   AF-A0A1E4SSQ4-F1
#
_cell.length_a   1.000
_cell.length_b   1.000
_cell.length_c   1.000
_cell.angle_alpha   90.00
_cell.angle_beta   90.00
_cell.angle_gamma   90.00
#
_symmetry.space_group_name_H-M   'P 1'
#
loop_
_entity.id
_entity.type
_entity.pdbx_description
1 polymer ?
#
loop_
_entity_poly.entity_id
_entity_poly.type
_entity_poly.pdbx_seq_one_letter_code
_entity_poly.pdbx_strand_id
1 'polypeptide(L)'
;MTTILNNVDFHLNLKKSQFKTPIEVIKKNFKNLQKLIDKQEILINKNLKLLKSGSLNKSEKLELIKKTISLQETYLKKLKVRVKSHNDFISRLQYRISKLEELKKLNESLKNDENGGGGEGDNDNLNQFYKGEVELLIVDYLLKSSIYNTNTSIDDELTGIQLAKSLKIDKLIDYDVILQGLKIYNEIKEKKNLKILIDWCFENKKNLKLIKEKYNLNLNIEFETYFQKFIELIKIGDVFNALNIANNYLIGYLNEDEHDDDNIGENFEKIVQGAALLCWNLAENTDKAIADTKSQVSRKALSYYDSNIQTDYNISENFKNYKSLLSDDKWTKLADFFLFNFNSLYGIDQDLQICLLLSIGSSSLKTRSCKHRKKDAESSNDNENDVNFDDYLNLTSDSNKDGILKNDCPICSIDLNELTSSLPFSHQIKTNIFENPVMLPNGNIYQFEKLVQFNKSQPKDIFSTKNTGGLTVEYDNEEEEESNKEITMENLELLKIKDPLNGELFDKSDIVKVFPT
;
A
#
# COMPACT_ATOMS: atom_id res chain seq x y z
N MET A 1 -2.21 14.05 -28.29
CA MET A 1 -2.16 12.66 -27.77
C MET A 1 -2.11 12.71 -26.24
N THR A 2 -3.28 12.93 -25.62
CA THR A 2 -3.50 13.31 -24.20
C THR A 2 -4.29 12.25 -23.42
N THR A 3 -4.50 11.09 -24.02
CA THR A 3 -5.64 10.21 -23.76
C THR A 3 -5.48 9.23 -22.59
N ILE A 4 -4.28 9.09 -22.02
CA ILE A 4 -4.00 7.99 -21.06
C ILE A 4 -4.34 8.40 -19.60
N LEU A 5 -4.16 9.67 -19.24
CA LEU A 5 -4.57 10.25 -17.95
C LEU A 5 -6.09 10.40 -17.79
N ASN A 6 -6.79 10.38 -18.93
CA ASN A 6 -8.22 10.57 -19.09
C ASN A 6 -8.95 9.23 -19.26
N ASN A 7 -8.29 8.10 -18.99
CA ASN A 7 -8.95 6.81 -19.03
C ASN A 7 -9.46 6.43 -17.64
N VAL A 8 -10.78 6.40 -17.49
CA VAL A 8 -11.49 5.98 -16.26
C VAL A 8 -11.03 4.58 -15.82
N ASP A 9 -10.78 3.67 -16.77
CA ASP A 9 -10.39 2.29 -16.48
C ASP A 9 -9.01 2.21 -15.83
N PHE A 10 -8.11 3.12 -16.19
CA PHE A 10 -6.79 3.22 -15.57
C PHE A 10 -6.90 3.67 -14.11
N HIS A 11 -7.70 4.71 -13.84
CA HIS A 11 -7.97 5.19 -12.48
C HIS A 11 -8.67 4.13 -11.62
N LEU A 12 -9.58 3.36 -12.20
CA LEU A 12 -10.25 2.26 -11.52
C LEU A 12 -9.26 1.14 -11.12
N ASN A 13 -8.34 0.78 -12.01
CA ASN A 13 -7.29 -0.19 -11.71
C ASN A 13 -6.34 0.30 -10.61
N LEU A 14 -5.93 1.56 -10.67
CA LEU A 14 -5.05 2.17 -9.66
C LEU A 14 -5.73 2.23 -8.27
N LYS A 15 -7.04 2.48 -8.25
CA LYS A 15 -7.83 2.62 -7.01
C LYS A 15 -8.50 1.33 -6.54
N LYS A 16 -8.12 0.18 -7.10
CA LYS A 16 -8.76 -1.10 -6.80
C LYS A 16 -8.86 -1.39 -5.28
N SER A 17 -7.83 -1.04 -4.51
CA SER A 17 -7.82 -1.16 -3.05
C SER A 17 -8.91 -0.33 -2.35
N GLN A 18 -9.16 0.90 -2.82
CA GLN A 18 -10.13 1.82 -2.24
C GLN A 18 -11.57 1.31 -2.38
N PHE A 19 -11.84 0.45 -3.37
CA PHE A 19 -13.14 -0.22 -3.52
C PHE A 19 -13.17 -1.58 -2.81
N LYS A 20 -12.03 -2.29 -2.75
CA LYS A 20 -11.98 -3.62 -2.14
C LYS A 20 -12.24 -3.59 -0.63
N THR A 21 -11.62 -2.65 0.07
CA THR A 21 -11.77 -2.46 1.53
C THR A 21 -13.23 -2.35 1.99
N PRO A 22 -14.03 -1.39 1.51
CA PRO A 22 -15.42 -1.25 1.93
C PRO A 22 -16.26 -2.46 1.51
N ILE A 23 -15.98 -3.08 0.36
CA ILE A 23 -16.70 -4.28 -0.10
C ILE A 23 -16.48 -5.45 0.86
N GLU A 24 -15.25 -5.71 1.29
CA GLU A 24 -14.95 -6.80 2.22
C GLU A 24 -15.56 -6.54 3.60
N VAL A 25 -15.55 -5.30 4.07
CA VAL A 25 -16.22 -4.91 5.33
C VAL A 25 -17.74 -5.10 5.22
N ILE A 26 -18.36 -4.67 4.13
CA ILE A 26 -19.79 -4.86 3.85
C ILE A 26 -20.15 -6.35 3.84
N LYS A 27 -19.38 -7.19 3.13
CA LYS A 27 -19.59 -8.65 3.08
C LYS A 27 -19.49 -9.28 4.46
N LYS A 28 -18.47 -8.91 5.25
CA LYS A 28 -18.28 -9.42 6.61
C LYS A 28 -19.43 -8.97 7.53
N ASN A 29 -19.82 -7.70 7.45
CA ASN A 29 -20.93 -7.17 8.25
C ASN A 29 -22.27 -7.82 7.86
N PHE A 30 -22.52 -8.06 6.57
CA PHE A 30 -23.72 -8.74 6.09
C PHE A 30 -23.82 -10.18 6.64
N LYS A 31 -22.74 -10.98 6.56
CA LYS A 31 -22.70 -12.32 7.17
C LYS A 31 -22.93 -12.27 8.67
N ASN A 32 -22.37 -11.27 9.35
CA ASN A 32 -22.56 -11.10 10.79
C ASN A 32 -23.99 -10.67 11.16
N LEU A 33 -24.62 -9.82 10.35
CA LEU A 33 -26.03 -9.44 10.48
C LEU A 33 -26.93 -10.66 10.32
N GLN A 34 -26.71 -11.48 9.30
CA GLN A 34 -27.46 -12.71 9.07
C GLN A 34 -27.36 -13.67 10.27
N LYS A 35 -26.13 -13.99 10.71
CA LYS A 35 -25.91 -14.82 11.91
C LYS A 35 -26.58 -14.26 13.16
N LEU A 36 -26.63 -12.94 13.29
CA LEU A 36 -27.20 -12.26 14.45
C LEU A 36 -28.73 -12.33 14.43
N ILE A 37 -29.35 -12.18 13.25
CA ILE A 37 -30.79 -12.39 13.03
C ILE A 37 -31.15 -13.86 13.32
N ASP A 38 -30.44 -14.81 12.72
CA ASP A 38 -30.71 -16.26 12.88
C ASP A 38 -30.61 -16.70 14.35
N LYS A 39 -29.56 -16.25 15.06
CA LYS A 39 -29.38 -16.54 16.50
C LYS A 39 -30.54 -16.02 17.34
N GLN A 40 -31.08 -14.85 16.99
CA GLN A 40 -32.19 -14.26 17.73
C GLN A 40 -33.51 -14.95 17.42
N GLU A 41 -33.73 -15.33 16.16
CA GLU A 41 -34.88 -16.13 15.77
C GLU A 41 -34.93 -17.46 16.55
N ILE A 42 -33.81 -18.18 16.61
CA ILE A 42 -33.71 -19.43 17.37
C ILE A 42 -33.99 -19.20 18.87
N LEU A 43 -33.42 -18.14 19.45
CA LEU A 43 -33.56 -17.84 20.87
C LEU A 43 -35.01 -17.45 21.24
N ILE A 44 -35.65 -16.61 20.42
CA ILE A 44 -37.05 -16.20 20.61
C ILE A 44 -37.96 -17.42 20.46
N ASN A 45 -37.77 -18.24 19.42
CA ASN A 45 -38.56 -19.45 19.22
C ASN A 45 -38.41 -20.45 20.39
N LYS A 46 -37.21 -20.57 20.98
CA LYS A 46 -36.98 -21.37 22.18
C LYS A 46 -37.76 -20.82 23.38
N ASN A 47 -37.69 -19.51 23.63
CA ASN A 47 -38.41 -18.89 24.74
C ASN A 47 -39.93 -18.96 24.56
N LEU A 48 -40.43 -18.78 23.34
CA LEU A 48 -41.86 -18.93 23.03
C LEU A 48 -42.36 -20.36 23.26
N LYS A 49 -41.57 -21.38 22.91
CA LYS A 49 -41.90 -22.79 23.21
C LYS A 49 -41.97 -23.05 24.72
N LEU A 50 -41.04 -22.49 25.49
CA LEU A 50 -41.04 -22.58 26.96
C LEU A 50 -42.23 -21.86 27.59
N LEU A 51 -42.65 -20.72 27.05
CA LEU A 51 -43.84 -20.01 27.54
C LEU A 51 -45.14 -20.77 27.27
N LYS A 52 -45.20 -21.49 26.14
CA LYS A 52 -46.33 -22.34 25.75
C LYS A 52 -46.39 -23.65 26.54
N SER A 53 -45.26 -24.18 27.02
CA SER A 53 -45.28 -25.38 27.85
C SER A 53 -45.89 -25.05 29.23
N GLY A 54 -46.70 -25.98 29.75
CA GLY A 54 -47.36 -25.84 31.06
C GLY A 54 -46.41 -25.94 32.26
N SER A 55 -45.10 -26.01 32.03
CA SER A 55 -44.08 -26.37 33.02
C SER A 55 -43.66 -25.23 33.96
N LEU A 56 -44.03 -23.98 33.67
CA LEU A 56 -43.56 -22.79 34.39
C LEU A 56 -44.69 -22.11 35.17
N ASN A 57 -44.38 -21.67 36.38
CA ASN A 57 -45.30 -20.91 37.22
C ASN A 57 -45.54 -19.50 36.65
N LYS A 58 -46.64 -18.84 37.06
CA LYS A 58 -47.02 -17.50 36.55
C LYS A 58 -45.92 -16.44 36.77
N SER A 59 -45.20 -16.52 37.89
CA SER A 59 -44.06 -15.64 38.19
C SER A 59 -42.86 -15.88 37.26
N GLU A 60 -42.52 -17.14 37.03
CA GLU A 60 -41.40 -17.55 36.16
C GLU A 60 -41.67 -17.21 34.69
N LYS A 61 -42.93 -17.34 34.24
CA LYS A 61 -43.37 -16.88 32.91
C LYS A 61 -43.18 -15.37 32.76
N LEU A 62 -43.54 -14.59 33.78
CA LEU A 62 -43.40 -13.13 33.76
C LEU A 62 -41.92 -12.69 33.74
N GLU A 63 -41.06 -13.38 34.49
CA GLU A 63 -39.62 -13.14 34.46
C GLU A 63 -38.98 -13.49 33.10
N LEU A 64 -39.37 -14.63 32.51
CA LEU A 64 -38.91 -15.02 31.17
C LEU A 64 -39.36 -14.03 30.09
N ILE A 65 -40.57 -13.47 30.19
CA ILE A 65 -41.06 -12.41 29.29
C ILE A 65 -40.19 -11.15 29.45
N LYS A 66 -39.96 -10.68 30.68
CA LYS A 66 -39.09 -9.52 30.94
C LYS A 66 -37.68 -9.72 30.39
N LYS A 67 -37.09 -10.89 30.61
CA LYS A 67 -35.79 -11.26 30.07
C LYS A 67 -35.80 -11.25 28.54
N THR A 68 -36.83 -11.81 27.91
CA THR A 68 -36.95 -11.82 26.44
C THR A 68 -37.09 -10.41 25.87
N ILE A 69 -37.86 -9.52 26.52
CA ILE A 69 -37.97 -8.10 26.12
C ILE A 69 -36.60 -7.43 26.20
N SER A 70 -35.86 -7.59 27.30
CA SER A 70 -34.53 -6.98 27.46
C SER A 70 -33.51 -7.47 26.42
N LEU A 71 -33.58 -8.76 26.05
CA LEU A 71 -32.77 -9.35 24.99
C LEU A 71 -33.14 -8.78 23.62
N GLN A 72 -34.43 -8.59 23.36
CA GLN A 72 -34.93 -8.00 22.11
C GLN A 72 -34.52 -6.52 21.98
N GLU A 73 -34.59 -5.74 23.05
CA GLU A 73 -34.12 -4.36 23.04
C GLU A 73 -32.62 -4.26 22.75
N THR A 74 -31.83 -5.13 23.39
CA THR A 74 -30.38 -5.21 23.17
C THR A 74 -30.06 -5.62 21.74
N TYR A 75 -30.83 -6.57 21.19
CA TYR A 75 -30.76 -6.98 19.79
C TYR A 75 -31.04 -5.81 18.85
N LEU A 76 -32.14 -5.08 19.04
CA LEU A 76 -32.52 -3.95 18.21
C LEU A 76 -31.47 -2.84 18.24
N LYS A 77 -30.88 -2.55 19.41
CA LYS A 77 -29.77 -1.59 19.53
C LYS A 77 -28.56 -2.06 18.70
N LYS A 78 -28.14 -3.32 18.84
CA LYS A 78 -27.02 -3.90 18.08
C LYS A 78 -27.29 -3.93 16.57
N LEU A 79 -28.53 -4.22 16.17
CA LEU A 79 -28.96 -4.25 14.77
C LEU A 79 -28.87 -2.85 14.16
N LYS A 80 -29.43 -1.84 14.83
CA LYS A 80 -29.39 -0.44 14.37
C LYS A 80 -27.96 0.05 14.15
N VAL A 81 -27.05 -0.22 15.10
CA VAL A 81 -25.63 0.17 14.98
C VAL A 81 -24.98 -0.50 13.76
N ARG A 82 -25.17 -1.81 13.57
CA ARG A 82 -24.59 -2.54 12.42
C ARG A 82 -25.17 -2.10 11.08
N VAL A 83 -26.47 -1.83 11.00
CA VAL A 83 -27.13 -1.32 9.79
C VAL A 83 -26.63 0.09 9.46
N LYS A 84 -26.49 0.97 10.45
CA LYS A 84 -25.91 2.30 10.26
C LYS A 84 -24.49 2.21 9.69
N SER A 85 -23.63 1.39 10.30
CA SER A 85 -22.27 1.15 9.80
C SER A 85 -22.26 0.58 8.39
N HIS A 86 -23.16 -0.36 8.07
CA HIS A 86 -23.29 -0.93 6.72
C HIS A 86 -23.62 0.15 5.68
N ASN A 87 -24.61 0.98 5.97
CA ASN A 87 -25.04 2.06 5.07
C ASN A 87 -23.96 3.13 4.91
N ASP A 88 -23.15 3.38 5.95
CA ASP A 88 -22.02 4.30 5.86
C ASP A 88 -21.02 3.85 4.80
N PHE A 89 -20.57 2.59 4.82
CA PHE A 89 -19.68 2.04 3.78
C PHE A 89 -20.30 2.02 2.39
N ILE A 90 -21.61 1.78 2.27
CA ILE A 90 -22.33 1.90 0.99
C ILE A 90 -22.27 3.35 0.49
N SER A 91 -22.48 4.33 1.37
CA SER A 91 -22.41 5.75 0.99
C SER A 91 -21.01 6.18 0.55
N ARG A 92 -19.95 5.61 1.14
CA ARG A 92 -18.56 5.80 0.70
C ARG A 92 -18.33 5.22 -0.70
N LEU A 93 -18.83 4.02 -0.97
CA LEU A 93 -18.77 3.42 -2.31
C LEU A 93 -19.53 4.26 -3.35
N GLN A 94 -20.72 4.74 -3.02
CA GLN A 94 -21.49 5.64 -3.90
C GLN A 94 -20.72 6.92 -4.20
N TYR A 95 -20.08 7.52 -3.19
CA TYR A 95 -19.26 8.72 -3.36
C TYR A 95 -18.02 8.48 -4.25
N ARG A 96 -17.38 7.32 -4.10
CA ARG A 96 -16.25 6.92 -4.97
C ARG A 96 -16.69 6.72 -6.42
N ILE A 97 -17.87 6.12 -6.64
CA ILE A 97 -18.46 5.95 -7.98
C ILE A 97 -18.78 7.32 -8.59
N SER A 98 -19.42 8.22 -7.85
CA SER A 98 -19.75 9.55 -8.37
C SER A 98 -18.51 10.34 -8.77
N LYS A 99 -17.38 10.19 -8.05
CA LYS A 99 -16.10 10.81 -8.41
C LYS A 99 -15.53 10.25 -9.73
N LEU A 100 -15.70 8.95 -9.98
CA LEU A 100 -15.30 8.34 -11.26
C LEU A 100 -16.21 8.76 -12.41
N GLU A 101 -17.51 8.91 -12.16
CA GLU A 101 -18.47 9.44 -13.14
C GLU A 101 -18.17 10.90 -13.49
N GLU A 102 -17.77 11.71 -12.51
CA GLU A 102 -17.31 13.09 -12.72
C GLU A 102 -16.07 13.12 -13.63
N LEU A 103 -15.06 12.28 -13.35
CA LEU A 103 -13.90 12.14 -14.24
C LEU A 103 -14.31 11.69 -15.65
N LYS A 104 -15.26 10.76 -15.77
CA LYS A 104 -15.77 10.32 -17.07
C LYS A 104 -16.39 11.49 -17.85
N LYS A 105 -17.20 12.32 -17.20
CA LYS A 105 -17.83 13.50 -17.81
C LYS A 105 -16.79 14.54 -18.24
N LEU A 106 -15.80 14.83 -17.39
CA LEU A 106 -14.68 15.71 -17.73
C LEU A 106 -13.90 15.20 -18.95
N ASN A 107 -13.71 13.89 -19.04
CA ASN A 107 -13.03 13.30 -20.21
C ASN A 107 -13.86 13.35 -21.48
N GLU A 108 -15.19 13.29 -21.37
CA GLU A 108 -16.11 13.45 -22.50
C GLU A 108 -16.17 14.90 -22.98
N SER A 109 -16.19 15.90 -22.08
CA SER A 109 -16.14 17.32 -22.47
C SER A 109 -14.83 17.65 -23.19
N LEU A 110 -13.70 17.22 -22.63
CA LEU A 110 -12.38 17.45 -23.22
C LEU A 110 -12.21 16.82 -24.62
N LYS A 111 -12.85 15.67 -24.90
CA LYS A 111 -12.83 15.04 -26.23
C LYS A 111 -13.68 15.79 -27.26
N ASN A 112 -14.77 16.39 -26.83
CA ASN A 112 -15.65 17.15 -27.71
C ASN A 112 -15.01 18.50 -28.10
N ASP A 113 -14.15 19.05 -27.25
CA ASP A 113 -13.47 20.34 -27.46
C ASP A 113 -12.18 20.26 -28.30
N GLU A 114 -11.67 19.05 -28.63
CA GLU A 114 -10.56 18.84 -29.57
C GLU A 114 -10.88 19.35 -30.99
N ASN A 115 -12.15 19.68 -31.29
CA ASN A 115 -12.61 20.30 -32.53
C ASN A 115 -12.65 21.85 -32.53
N GLY A 116 -11.98 22.52 -31.58
CA GLY A 116 -11.64 23.94 -31.72
C GLY A 116 -12.20 24.92 -30.68
N GLY A 117 -12.32 24.52 -29.41
CA GLY A 117 -12.86 25.40 -28.37
C GLY A 117 -12.47 25.06 -26.94
N GLY A 118 -11.20 24.78 -26.66
CA GLY A 118 -10.76 24.53 -25.29
C GLY A 118 -10.89 25.78 -24.40
N GLY A 119 -11.93 25.84 -23.58
CA GLY A 119 -12.07 26.86 -22.53
C GLY A 119 -11.13 26.61 -21.36
N GLU A 120 -10.55 27.66 -20.78
CA GLU A 120 -9.64 27.57 -19.62
C GLU A 120 -10.28 26.82 -18.41
N GLY A 121 -11.60 26.93 -18.24
CA GLY A 121 -12.31 26.33 -17.10
C GLY A 121 -12.37 24.79 -17.05
N ASP A 122 -12.32 24.09 -18.19
CA ASP A 122 -12.35 22.61 -18.20
C ASP A 122 -11.00 22.01 -17.77
N ASN A 123 -9.90 22.73 -18.03
CA ASN A 123 -8.59 22.36 -17.51
C ASN A 123 -8.50 22.60 -15.99
N ASP A 124 -9.14 23.65 -15.46
CA ASP A 124 -9.16 23.94 -14.03
C ASP A 124 -9.90 22.86 -13.22
N ASN A 125 -11.04 22.38 -13.72
CA ASN A 125 -11.78 21.29 -13.09
C ASN A 125 -10.97 19.99 -13.05
N LEU A 126 -10.25 19.67 -14.14
CA LEU A 126 -9.38 18.51 -14.19
C LEU A 126 -8.17 18.65 -13.23
N ASN A 127 -7.60 19.85 -13.13
CA ASN A 127 -6.54 20.16 -12.16
C ASN A 127 -7.03 19.96 -10.72
N GLN A 128 -8.25 20.43 -10.40
CA GLN A 128 -8.85 20.25 -9.08
C GLN A 128 -9.13 18.77 -8.75
N PHE A 129 -9.52 17.98 -9.75
CA PHE A 129 -9.67 16.54 -9.59
C PHE A 129 -8.34 15.89 -9.18
N TYR A 130 -7.27 16.12 -9.95
CA TYR A 130 -5.94 15.58 -9.63
C TYR A 130 -5.42 16.11 -8.29
N LYS A 131 -5.78 17.35 -7.94
CA LYS A 131 -5.43 17.90 -6.64
C LYS A 131 -5.95 17.04 -5.49
N GLY A 132 -7.23 16.72 -5.54
CA GLY A 132 -7.87 15.84 -4.55
C GLY A 132 -7.34 14.41 -4.56
N GLU A 133 -6.73 13.93 -5.64
CA GLU A 133 -6.05 12.61 -5.67
C GLU A 133 -4.75 12.62 -4.87
N VAL A 134 -3.92 13.65 -5.05
CA VAL A 134 -2.67 13.77 -4.30
C VAL A 134 -2.96 13.99 -2.82
N GLU A 135 -3.94 14.84 -2.49
CA GLU A 135 -4.40 15.03 -1.12
C GLU A 135 -4.83 13.71 -0.46
N LEU A 136 -5.54 12.85 -1.21
CA LEU A 136 -5.92 11.52 -0.73
C LEU A 136 -4.70 10.61 -0.50
N LEU A 137 -3.68 10.66 -1.37
CA LEU A 137 -2.43 9.92 -1.19
C LEU A 137 -1.65 10.40 0.05
N ILE A 138 -1.64 11.70 0.32
CA ILE A 138 -1.02 12.28 1.52
C ILE A 138 -1.77 11.80 2.77
N VAL A 139 -3.10 11.85 2.76
CA VAL A 139 -3.91 11.35 3.88
C VAL A 139 -3.66 9.86 4.13
N ASP A 140 -3.62 9.02 3.09
CA ASP A 140 -3.32 7.59 3.22
C ASP A 140 -1.94 7.36 3.84
N TYR A 141 -0.94 8.13 3.41
CA TYR A 141 0.40 8.11 3.99
C TYR A 141 0.40 8.50 5.45
N LEU A 142 -0.22 9.62 5.83
CA LEU A 142 -0.26 10.08 7.22
C LEU A 142 -0.97 9.08 8.14
N LEU A 143 -2.01 8.41 7.65
CA LEU A 143 -2.70 7.39 8.42
C LEU A 143 -1.84 6.14 8.61
N LYS A 144 -1.23 5.61 7.54
CA LYS A 144 -0.45 4.37 7.60
C LYS A 144 0.93 4.55 8.24
N SER A 145 1.59 5.70 8.04
CA SER A 145 2.89 6.00 8.66
C SER A 145 2.80 6.24 10.17
N SER A 146 1.59 6.42 10.71
CA SER A 146 1.39 6.57 12.16
C SER A 146 1.88 5.38 12.99
N ILE A 147 2.11 4.22 12.38
CA ILE A 147 2.79 3.05 12.97
C ILE A 147 4.13 3.41 13.60
N TYR A 148 4.84 4.38 13.01
CA TYR A 148 6.16 4.82 13.45
C TYR A 148 6.09 5.89 14.55
N ASN A 149 4.93 6.50 14.78
CA ASN A 149 4.75 7.56 15.75
C ASN A 149 4.31 6.99 17.11
N THR A 150 5.29 6.53 17.90
CA THR A 150 5.10 5.92 19.23
C THR A 150 4.55 6.87 20.30
N ASN A 151 4.55 8.18 20.04
CA ASN A 151 4.23 9.22 21.04
C ASN A 151 2.81 9.79 20.93
N THR A 152 2.03 9.38 19.93
CA THR A 152 0.65 9.87 19.76
C THR A 152 -0.30 8.84 20.33
N SER A 153 -1.01 9.17 21.40
CA SER A 153 -2.21 8.44 21.79
C SER A 153 -3.11 8.32 20.56
N ILE A 154 -3.50 7.10 20.18
CA ILE A 154 -4.47 6.88 19.07
C ILE A 154 -5.83 7.56 19.38
N ASP A 155 -6.02 8.00 20.62
CA ASP A 155 -7.16 8.76 21.10
C ASP A 155 -7.09 10.26 20.72
N ASP A 156 -5.90 10.79 20.39
CA ASP A 156 -5.78 12.09 19.74
C ASP A 156 -6.14 11.94 18.26
N GLU A 157 -6.94 12.85 17.72
CA GLU A 157 -7.32 12.80 16.31
C GLU A 157 -6.06 12.87 15.44
N LEU A 158 -5.65 11.71 14.91
CA LEU A 158 -4.50 11.59 14.02
C LEU A 158 -4.55 12.65 12.92
N THR A 159 -3.41 13.26 12.63
CA THR A 159 -3.28 14.36 11.65
C THR A 159 -3.90 14.01 10.30
N GLY A 160 -3.77 12.75 9.85
CA GLY A 160 -4.42 12.27 8.63
C GLY A 160 -5.96 12.36 8.66
N ILE A 161 -6.60 12.07 9.81
CA ILE A 161 -8.06 12.17 9.98
C ILE A 161 -8.49 13.63 9.95
N GLN A 162 -7.77 14.50 10.65
CA GLN A 162 -8.04 15.94 10.69
C GLN A 162 -7.95 16.53 9.29
N LEU A 163 -6.90 16.17 8.55
CA LEU A 163 -6.72 16.59 7.17
C LEU A 163 -7.86 16.08 6.27
N ALA A 164 -8.22 14.80 6.36
CA ALA A 164 -9.31 14.22 5.56
C ALA A 164 -10.65 14.93 5.77
N LYS A 165 -10.98 15.28 7.03
CA LYS A 165 -12.20 16.02 7.37
C LYS A 165 -12.16 17.46 6.85
N SER A 166 -11.02 18.15 7.01
CA SER A 166 -10.86 19.53 6.56
C SER A 166 -11.01 19.66 5.03
N LEU A 167 -10.49 18.67 4.29
CA LEU A 167 -10.57 18.59 2.83
C LEU A 167 -11.87 17.95 2.32
N LYS A 168 -12.75 17.45 3.21
CA LYS A 168 -14.00 16.73 2.87
C LYS A 168 -13.78 15.51 1.95
N ILE A 169 -12.66 14.82 2.15
CA ILE A 169 -12.30 13.57 1.45
C ILE A 169 -12.40 12.34 2.37
N ASP A 170 -12.98 12.51 3.56
CA ASP A 170 -13.20 11.46 4.57
C ASP A 170 -13.93 10.24 4.01
N LYS A 171 -14.86 10.44 3.07
CA LYS A 171 -15.59 9.34 2.40
C LYS A 171 -14.77 8.56 1.37
N LEU A 172 -13.61 9.07 0.96
CA LEU A 172 -12.73 8.40 -0.01
C LEU A 172 -11.75 7.46 0.66
N ILE A 173 -11.57 7.55 1.97
CA ILE A 173 -10.63 6.74 2.74
C ILE A 173 -11.33 5.99 3.88
N ASP A 174 -11.08 4.69 4.01
CA ASP A 174 -11.63 3.87 5.08
C ASP A 174 -10.74 3.92 6.33
N TYR A 175 -10.54 5.14 6.84
CA TYR A 175 -9.65 5.42 7.96
C TYR A 175 -10.03 4.61 9.22
N ASP A 176 -11.32 4.35 9.44
CA ASP A 176 -11.82 3.55 10.55
C ASP A 176 -11.35 2.08 10.51
N VAL A 177 -11.19 1.50 9.32
CA VAL A 177 -10.65 0.14 9.15
C VAL A 177 -9.14 0.14 9.39
N ILE A 178 -8.43 1.13 8.86
CA ILE A 178 -6.99 1.30 9.08
C ILE A 178 -6.70 1.43 10.58
N LEU A 179 -7.44 2.30 11.27
CA LEU A 179 -7.29 2.50 12.72
C LEU A 179 -7.57 1.24 13.54
N GLN A 180 -8.52 0.39 13.13
CA GLN A 180 -8.74 -0.89 13.79
C GLN A 180 -7.51 -1.79 13.70
N GLY A 181 -6.87 -1.86 12.54
CA GLY A 181 -5.61 -2.58 12.35
C GLY A 181 -4.50 -2.01 13.23
N LEU A 182 -4.32 -0.69 13.20
CA LEU A 182 -3.29 0.00 13.98
C LEU A 182 -3.47 -0.14 15.50
N LYS A 183 -4.71 -0.15 15.99
CA LYS A 183 -5.02 -0.38 17.40
C LYS A 183 -4.56 -1.77 17.85
N ILE A 184 -4.88 -2.80 17.07
CA ILE A 184 -4.45 -4.17 17.38
C ILE A 184 -2.93 -4.31 17.24
N TYR A 185 -2.33 -3.68 16.21
CA TYR A 185 -0.89 -3.62 16.04
C TYR A 185 -0.18 -3.06 17.28
N ASN A 186 -0.61 -1.91 17.80
CA ASN A 186 -0.01 -1.29 18.98
C ASN A 186 -0.26 -2.10 20.27
N GLU A 187 -1.41 -2.76 20.41
CA GLU A 187 -1.65 -3.71 21.51
C GLU A 187 -0.67 -4.88 21.49
N ILE A 188 -0.29 -5.37 20.31
CA ILE A 188 0.69 -6.47 20.15
C ILE A 188 2.11 -5.95 20.41
N LYS A 189 2.50 -4.86 19.75
CA LYS A 189 3.87 -4.32 19.79
C LYS A 189 4.24 -3.75 21.16
N GLU A 190 3.43 -2.82 21.68
CA GLU A 190 3.75 -2.05 22.88
C GLU A 190 3.25 -2.76 24.15
N LYS A 191 2.01 -3.26 24.13
CA LYS A 191 1.39 -3.89 25.32
C LYS A 191 1.61 -5.40 25.40
N LYS A 192 2.26 -6.01 24.40
CA LYS A 192 2.56 -7.46 24.34
C LYS A 192 1.31 -8.33 24.57
N ASN A 193 0.15 -7.84 24.12
CA ASN A 193 -1.14 -8.47 24.35
C ASN A 193 -1.42 -9.54 23.29
N LEU A 194 -1.09 -10.80 23.58
CA LEU A 194 -1.35 -11.91 22.64
C LEU A 194 -2.83 -12.32 22.59
N LYS A 195 -3.63 -11.98 23.61
CA LYS A 195 -5.02 -12.42 23.67
C LYS A 195 -5.84 -11.83 22.51
N ILE A 196 -5.66 -10.54 22.24
CA ILE A 196 -6.35 -9.88 21.13
C ILE A 196 -5.98 -10.49 19.78
N LEU A 197 -4.72 -10.90 19.61
CA LEU A 197 -4.24 -11.54 18.38
C LEU A 197 -4.80 -12.97 18.24
N ILE A 198 -4.83 -13.75 19.31
CA ILE A 198 -5.44 -15.10 19.33
C ILE A 198 -6.92 -15.03 18.96
N ASP A 199 -7.67 -14.12 19.59
CA ASP A 199 -9.10 -13.92 19.32
C ASP A 199 -9.32 -13.54 17.84
N TRP A 200 -8.47 -12.65 17.30
CA TRP A 200 -8.51 -12.25 15.90
C TRP A 200 -8.19 -13.41 14.93
N CYS A 201 -7.18 -14.22 15.22
CA CYS A 201 -6.84 -15.40 14.44
C CYS A 201 -7.99 -16.41 14.40
N PHE A 202 -8.62 -16.65 15.55
CA PHE A 202 -9.79 -17.55 15.65
C PHE A 202 -10.96 -17.05 14.81
N GLU A 203 -11.27 -15.75 14.86
CA GLU A 203 -12.36 -15.16 14.08
C GLU A 203 -12.14 -15.25 12.56
N ASN A 204 -10.89 -15.22 12.10
CA ASN A 204 -10.55 -15.13 10.67
C ASN A 204 -9.87 -16.39 10.10
N LYS A 205 -9.83 -17.50 10.86
CA LYS A 205 -9.11 -18.74 10.53
C LYS A 205 -9.25 -19.22 9.08
N LYS A 206 -10.47 -19.25 8.54
CA LYS A 206 -10.72 -19.68 7.15
C LYS A 206 -10.09 -18.74 6.11
N ASN A 207 -10.15 -17.43 6.36
CA ASN A 207 -9.59 -16.43 5.46
C ASN A 207 -8.06 -16.40 5.54
N LEU A 208 -7.49 -16.68 6.72
CA LEU A 208 -6.04 -16.78 6.89
C LEU A 208 -5.44 -17.93 6.07
N LYS A 209 -6.12 -19.08 5.99
CA LYS A 209 -5.70 -20.17 5.09
C LYS A 209 -5.66 -19.72 3.61
N LEU A 210 -6.71 -19.03 3.15
CA LEU A 210 -6.75 -18.47 1.80
C LEU A 210 -5.66 -17.42 1.54
N ILE A 211 -5.29 -16.63 2.56
CA ILE A 211 -4.20 -15.66 2.46
C ILE A 211 -2.85 -16.39 2.35
N LYS A 212 -2.62 -17.42 3.17
CA LYS A 212 -1.41 -18.27 3.08
C LYS A 212 -1.23 -18.82 1.67
N GLU A 213 -2.29 -19.41 1.11
CA GLU A 213 -2.31 -19.96 -0.26
C GLU A 213 -2.13 -18.88 -1.32
N LYS A 214 -2.82 -17.74 -1.20
CA LYS A 214 -2.76 -16.66 -2.21
C LYS A 214 -1.37 -16.04 -2.35
N TYR A 215 -0.63 -15.95 -1.25
CA TYR A 215 0.68 -15.31 -1.20
C TYR A 215 1.83 -16.33 -1.11
N ASN A 216 1.55 -17.64 -1.23
CA ASN A 216 2.52 -18.73 -1.08
C ASN A 216 3.41 -18.54 0.17
N LEU A 217 2.78 -18.26 1.31
CA LEU A 217 3.50 -18.00 2.55
C LEU A 217 3.83 -19.31 3.26
N ASN A 218 5.11 -19.47 3.60
CA ASN A 218 5.56 -20.56 4.47
C ASN A 218 5.13 -20.32 5.93
N LEU A 219 5.07 -19.05 6.34
CA LEU A 219 4.76 -18.63 7.70
C LEU A 219 3.23 -18.68 7.98
N ASN A 220 2.87 -19.15 9.18
CA ASN A 220 1.49 -19.15 9.65
C ASN A 220 1.34 -18.28 10.90
N ILE A 221 0.50 -17.24 10.81
CA ILE A 221 0.29 -16.30 11.92
C ILE A 221 -0.30 -16.96 13.18
N GLU A 222 -1.13 -18.00 13.01
CA GLU A 222 -1.67 -18.75 14.15
C GLU A 222 -0.54 -19.46 14.89
N PHE A 223 0.36 -20.12 14.14
CA PHE A 223 1.56 -20.75 14.69
C PHE A 223 2.46 -19.74 15.40
N GLU A 224 2.84 -18.64 14.73
CA GLU A 224 3.73 -17.61 15.30
C GLU A 224 3.15 -17.00 16.60
N THR A 225 1.83 -16.81 16.65
CA THR A 225 1.15 -16.28 17.84
C THR A 225 1.26 -17.25 19.02
N TYR A 226 0.97 -18.54 18.80
CA TYR A 226 1.07 -19.55 19.85
C TYR A 226 2.52 -19.84 20.23
N PHE A 227 3.44 -19.74 19.28
CA PHE A 227 4.87 -19.89 19.54
C PHE A 227 5.37 -18.73 20.41
N GLN A 228 4.98 -17.49 20.12
CA GLN A 228 5.31 -16.36 21.00
C GLN A 228 4.71 -16.56 22.40
N LYS A 229 3.47 -17.04 22.51
CA LYS A 229 2.84 -17.37 23.80
C LYS A 229 3.62 -18.44 24.57
N PHE A 230 4.09 -19.47 23.86
CA PHE A 230 4.94 -20.51 24.42
C PHE A 230 6.24 -19.95 24.99
N ILE A 231 6.93 -19.07 24.24
CA ILE A 231 8.14 -18.39 24.70
C ILE A 231 7.88 -17.52 25.94
N GLU A 232 6.77 -16.78 25.99
CA GLU A 232 6.44 -15.95 27.16
C GLU A 232 6.12 -16.78 28.41
N LEU A 233 5.48 -17.94 28.27
CA LEU A 233 5.26 -18.87 29.39
C LEU A 233 6.59 -19.47 29.89
N ILE A 234 7.51 -19.78 28.97
CA ILE A 234 8.87 -20.19 29.35
C ILE A 234 9.57 -19.08 30.13
N LYS A 235 9.50 -17.82 29.69
CA LYS A 235 10.11 -16.67 30.40
C LYS A 235 9.58 -16.52 31.84
N ILE A 236 8.29 -16.77 32.06
CA ILE A 236 7.65 -16.72 33.38
C ILE A 236 8.00 -17.94 34.25
N GLY A 237 8.49 -19.03 33.65
CA GLY A 237 8.78 -20.30 34.32
C GLY A 237 7.57 -21.23 34.44
N ASP A 238 6.46 -20.93 33.77
CA ASP A 238 5.25 -21.76 33.76
C ASP A 238 5.35 -22.88 32.70
N VAL A 239 6.16 -23.88 33.03
CA VAL A 239 6.49 -25.01 32.14
C VAL A 239 5.27 -25.84 31.79
N PHE A 240 4.35 -26.05 32.72
CA PHE A 240 3.17 -26.88 32.49
C PHE A 240 2.26 -26.27 31.42
N ASN A 241 1.94 -24.97 31.56
CA ASN A 241 1.12 -24.29 30.56
C ASN A 241 1.86 -24.13 29.23
N ALA A 242 3.18 -23.94 29.25
CA ALA A 242 3.98 -23.91 28.03
C ALA A 242 3.86 -25.23 27.24
N LEU A 243 4.06 -26.38 27.90
CA LEU A 243 3.91 -27.70 27.27
C LEU A 243 2.48 -27.95 26.76
N ASN A 244 1.47 -27.47 27.49
CA ASN A 244 0.08 -27.56 27.05
C ASN A 244 -0.17 -26.74 25.77
N ILE A 245 0.44 -25.56 25.63
CA ILE A 245 0.38 -24.77 24.39
C ILE A 245 1.06 -25.52 23.25
N ALA A 246 2.26 -26.07 23.48
CA ALA A 246 3.00 -26.80 22.46
C ALA A 246 2.20 -28.00 21.93
N ASN A 247 1.69 -28.84 22.83
CA ASN A 247 0.97 -30.06 22.47
C ASN A 247 -0.33 -29.79 21.70
N ASN A 248 -1.11 -28.78 22.12
CA ASN A 248 -2.43 -28.54 21.53
C ASN A 248 -2.41 -27.65 20.29
N TYR A 249 -1.43 -26.74 20.18
CA TYR A 249 -1.47 -25.67 19.18
C TYR A 249 -0.23 -25.60 18.28
N LEU A 250 0.90 -26.22 18.63
CA LEU A 250 2.12 -26.16 17.80
C LEU A 250 2.38 -27.46 17.04
N ILE A 251 2.21 -28.61 17.67
CA ILE A 251 2.52 -29.92 17.04
C ILE A 251 1.69 -30.18 15.78
N GLY A 252 0.44 -29.69 15.73
CA GLY A 252 -0.41 -29.86 14.55
C GLY A 252 0.18 -29.25 13.27
N TYR A 253 1.04 -28.23 13.39
CA TYR A 253 1.69 -27.57 12.26
C TYR A 253 2.97 -28.26 11.78
N LEU A 254 3.38 -29.36 12.42
CA LEU A 254 4.53 -30.16 11.96
C LEU A 254 4.16 -31.09 10.80
N ASN A 255 2.87 -31.41 10.65
CA ASN A 255 2.37 -32.40 9.68
C ASN A 255 1.51 -31.77 8.56
N GLU A 256 1.25 -30.46 8.58
CA GLU A 256 0.39 -29.80 7.57
C GLU A 256 1.09 -29.59 6.21
N ASP A 257 2.40 -29.84 6.10
CA ASP A 257 3.23 -29.51 4.93
C ASP A 257 3.82 -30.76 4.23
N GLU A 258 3.05 -31.85 4.04
CA GLU A 258 3.47 -33.08 3.32
C GLU A 258 3.76 -32.87 1.80
N HIS A 259 3.65 -31.64 1.28
CA HIS A 259 3.88 -31.32 -0.14
C HIS A 259 5.17 -30.56 -0.45
N ASP A 260 5.93 -30.12 0.56
CA ASP A 260 7.22 -29.43 0.36
C ASP A 260 8.24 -29.93 1.42
N ASP A 261 9.20 -30.75 1.00
CA ASP A 261 10.26 -31.33 1.86
C ASP A 261 11.08 -30.27 2.65
N ASP A 262 11.03 -28.99 2.25
CA ASP A 262 11.79 -27.90 2.89
C ASP A 262 11.04 -27.20 4.05
N ASN A 263 9.69 -27.24 4.11
CA ASN A 263 8.90 -26.50 5.11
C ASN A 263 8.78 -27.20 6.48
N ILE A 264 8.91 -28.53 6.48
CA ILE A 264 8.98 -29.34 7.71
C ILE A 264 10.19 -28.89 8.57
N GLY A 265 11.23 -28.32 7.94
CA GLY A 265 12.42 -27.80 8.61
C GLY A 265 12.16 -26.61 9.54
N GLU A 266 11.54 -25.52 9.06
CA GLU A 266 11.51 -24.26 9.81
C GLU A 266 10.66 -24.28 11.08
N ASN A 267 9.42 -24.81 10.99
CA ASN A 267 8.54 -24.89 12.16
C ASN A 267 9.08 -25.89 13.19
N PHE A 268 9.66 -27.00 12.72
CA PHE A 268 10.34 -27.96 13.57
C PHE A 268 11.54 -27.34 14.27
N GLU A 269 12.40 -26.62 13.54
CA GLU A 269 13.54 -25.89 14.10
C GLU A 269 13.10 -24.89 15.17
N LYS A 270 12.03 -24.12 14.93
CA LYS A 270 11.48 -23.20 15.94
C LYS A 270 11.02 -23.92 17.20
N ILE A 271 10.31 -25.04 17.09
CA ILE A 271 9.88 -25.83 18.25
C ILE A 271 11.09 -26.42 19.00
N VAL A 272 12.07 -26.98 18.28
CA VAL A 272 13.31 -27.50 18.88
C VAL A 272 14.04 -26.38 19.62
N GLN A 273 14.12 -25.19 19.03
CA GLN A 273 14.76 -24.05 19.68
C GLN A 273 14.01 -23.59 20.94
N GLY A 274 12.67 -23.59 20.89
CA GLY A 274 11.85 -23.30 22.06
C GLY A 274 11.97 -24.36 23.16
N ALA A 275 12.09 -25.64 22.80
CA ALA A 275 12.35 -26.72 23.75
C ALA A 275 13.74 -26.61 24.40
N ALA A 276 14.76 -26.27 23.62
CA ALA A 276 16.10 -26.00 24.14
C ALA A 276 16.10 -24.83 25.12
N LEU A 277 15.36 -23.75 24.82
CA LEU A 277 15.19 -22.61 25.71
C LEU A 277 14.48 -22.99 27.02
N LEU A 278 13.48 -23.86 26.97
CA LEU A 278 12.78 -24.39 28.14
C LEU A 278 13.73 -25.19 29.05
N CYS A 279 14.52 -26.10 28.48
CA CYS A 279 15.52 -26.87 29.22
C CYS A 279 16.58 -25.96 29.86
N TRP A 280 17.01 -24.92 29.15
CA TRP A 280 17.97 -23.95 29.68
C TRP A 280 17.39 -23.13 30.84
N ASN A 281 16.16 -22.62 30.72
CA ASN A 281 15.55 -21.85 31.82
C ASN A 281 15.32 -22.72 33.06
N LEU A 282 15.03 -24.01 32.89
CA LEU A 282 15.02 -24.97 34.00
C LEU A 282 16.41 -25.10 34.66
N ALA A 283 17.48 -25.24 33.88
CA ALA A 283 18.85 -25.35 34.38
C ALA A 283 19.33 -24.06 35.09
N GLU A 284 19.09 -22.88 34.51
CA GLU A 284 19.50 -21.60 35.08
C GLU A 284 18.78 -21.31 36.41
N ASN A 285 17.50 -21.67 36.53
CA ASN A 285 16.76 -21.54 37.77
C ASN A 285 17.26 -22.51 38.85
N THR A 286 17.71 -23.71 38.47
CA THR A 286 18.38 -24.62 39.42
C THR A 286 19.74 -24.09 39.87
N ASP A 287 20.53 -23.49 38.97
CA ASP A 287 21.83 -22.91 39.31
C ASP A 287 21.72 -21.67 40.19
N LYS A 288 20.71 -20.81 39.98
CA LYS A 288 20.41 -19.67 40.87
C LYS A 288 20.03 -20.13 42.29
N ALA A 289 19.21 -21.18 42.41
CA ALA A 289 18.85 -21.76 43.70
C ALA A 289 20.07 -22.36 44.43
N ILE A 290 21.00 -22.96 43.70
CA ILE A 290 22.26 -23.49 44.25
C ILE A 290 23.24 -22.34 44.57
N ALA A 291 23.25 -21.28 43.76
CA ALA A 291 24.15 -20.14 43.89
C ALA A 291 23.90 -19.30 45.16
N ASP A 292 22.65 -19.15 45.59
CA ASP A 292 22.29 -18.41 46.81
C ASP A 292 22.81 -19.08 48.09
N THR A 293 23.28 -20.33 48.00
CA THR A 293 23.85 -21.08 49.15
C THR A 293 25.37 -21.03 49.26
N LYS A 294 26.11 -20.49 48.28
CA LYS A 294 27.59 -20.48 48.28
C LYS A 294 28.20 -19.13 47.89
N SER A 295 29.06 -18.59 48.75
CA SER A 295 29.71 -17.27 48.60
C SER A 295 30.47 -17.11 47.27
N GLN A 296 30.33 -15.92 46.66
CA GLN A 296 30.86 -15.56 45.34
C GLN A 296 32.40 -15.69 45.21
N VAL A 297 33.14 -15.70 46.32
CA VAL A 297 34.61 -15.76 46.33
C VAL A 297 35.12 -17.15 45.93
N SER A 298 34.36 -18.22 46.17
CA SER A 298 34.82 -19.59 45.90
C SER A 298 34.71 -20.03 44.44
N ARG A 299 33.95 -19.32 43.59
CA ARG A 299 33.72 -19.74 42.19
C ARG A 299 34.87 -19.39 41.22
N LYS A 300 35.56 -18.26 41.45
CA LYS A 300 36.70 -17.84 40.60
C LYS A 300 37.94 -18.72 40.75
N ALA A 301 38.17 -19.28 41.95
CA ALA A 301 39.27 -20.21 42.18
C ALA A 301 38.95 -21.63 41.67
N LEU A 302 37.68 -22.05 41.77
CA LEU A 302 37.25 -23.36 41.26
C LEU A 302 37.18 -23.42 39.73
N SER A 303 36.89 -22.32 39.04
CA SER A 303 36.74 -22.31 37.57
C SER A 303 38.02 -22.67 36.80
N TYR A 304 39.18 -22.68 37.46
CA TYR A 304 40.45 -23.08 36.85
C TYR A 304 40.68 -24.60 36.91
N TYR A 305 40.04 -25.29 37.86
CA TYR A 305 40.22 -26.73 38.12
C TYR A 305 38.96 -27.56 37.87
N ASP A 306 37.81 -26.91 37.75
CA ASP A 306 36.52 -27.55 37.52
C ASP A 306 36.12 -27.39 36.05
N SER A 307 36.33 -28.45 35.27
CA SER A 307 35.97 -28.53 33.85
C SER A 307 34.49 -28.24 33.58
N ASN A 308 33.62 -28.37 34.59
CA ASN A 308 32.20 -28.04 34.48
C ASN A 308 31.94 -26.53 34.32
N ILE A 309 32.80 -25.66 34.87
CA ILE A 309 32.62 -24.21 34.75
C ILE A 309 33.07 -23.71 33.36
N GLN A 310 34.07 -24.36 32.75
CA GLN A 310 34.41 -24.12 31.34
C GLN A 310 33.31 -24.59 30.39
N THR A 311 32.60 -25.69 30.71
CA THR A 311 31.42 -26.09 29.95
C THR A 311 30.29 -25.06 30.08
N ASP A 312 30.06 -24.44 31.24
CA ASP A 312 29.05 -23.37 31.39
C ASP A 312 29.31 -22.15 30.50
N TYR A 313 30.58 -21.77 30.32
CA TYR A 313 30.95 -20.69 29.38
C TYR A 313 30.73 -21.09 27.92
N ASN A 314 31.14 -22.30 27.52
CA ASN A 314 30.91 -22.81 26.17
C ASN A 314 29.43 -23.05 25.87
N ILE A 315 28.65 -23.43 26.88
CA ILE A 315 27.19 -23.46 26.88
C ILE A 315 26.72 -22.04 26.57
N SER A 316 27.05 -21.04 27.39
CA SER A 316 26.58 -19.65 27.23
C SER A 316 26.82 -19.03 25.83
N GLU A 317 27.92 -19.38 25.17
CA GLU A 317 28.27 -18.89 23.83
C GLU A 317 27.40 -19.54 22.73
N ASN A 318 27.11 -20.85 22.87
CA ASN A 318 26.16 -21.57 22.03
C ASN A 318 24.71 -21.08 22.20
N PHE A 319 24.38 -20.42 23.32
CA PHE A 319 23.02 -19.92 23.56
C PHE A 319 22.74 -18.49 23.01
N LYS A 320 23.72 -17.86 22.35
CA LYS A 320 23.53 -16.55 21.70
C LYS A 320 22.37 -16.57 20.69
N ASN A 321 22.16 -17.70 20.01
CA ASN A 321 21.05 -17.90 19.08
C ASN A 321 19.68 -17.89 19.77
N TYR A 322 19.54 -18.43 20.98
CA TYR A 322 18.27 -18.40 21.73
C TYR A 322 18.01 -17.05 22.41
N LYS A 323 19.04 -16.26 22.67
CA LYS A 323 18.88 -14.88 23.16
C LYS A 323 18.14 -14.01 22.14
N SER A 324 18.30 -14.29 20.85
CA SER A 324 17.50 -13.66 19.79
C SER A 324 16.01 -13.99 19.92
N LEU A 325 15.67 -15.20 20.40
CA LEU A 325 14.28 -15.63 20.59
C LEU A 325 13.58 -14.92 21.74
N LEU A 326 14.34 -14.38 22.69
CA LEU A 326 13.86 -13.63 23.83
C LEU A 326 13.75 -12.12 23.54
N SER A 327 14.31 -11.66 22.43
CA SER A 327 14.38 -10.24 22.07
C SER A 327 13.00 -9.61 21.86
N ASP A 328 12.90 -8.33 22.19
CA ASP A 328 11.65 -7.57 22.01
C ASP A 328 11.35 -7.25 20.54
N ASP A 329 12.35 -7.34 19.66
CA ASP A 329 12.22 -7.18 18.20
C ASP A 329 11.18 -8.16 17.59
N LYS A 330 10.98 -9.31 18.22
CA LYS A 330 9.95 -10.27 17.82
C LYS A 330 8.53 -9.72 17.93
N TRP A 331 8.26 -8.86 18.90
CA TRP A 331 6.93 -8.26 19.04
C TRP A 331 6.63 -7.33 17.88
N THR A 332 7.63 -6.57 17.44
CA THR A 332 7.55 -5.76 16.22
C THR A 332 7.30 -6.63 15.00
N LYS A 333 8.10 -7.69 14.79
CA LYS A 333 7.92 -8.63 13.67
C LYS A 333 6.55 -9.32 13.67
N LEU A 334 6.07 -9.74 14.84
CA LEU A 334 4.75 -10.36 14.98
C LEU A 334 3.63 -9.36 14.70
N ALA A 335 3.77 -8.11 15.16
CA ALA A 335 2.83 -7.04 14.88
C ALA A 335 2.82 -6.69 13.38
N ASP A 336 3.98 -6.60 12.73
CA ASP A 336 4.12 -6.36 11.30
C ASP A 336 3.47 -7.50 10.48
N PHE A 337 3.70 -8.74 10.89
CA PHE A 337 3.07 -9.90 10.25
C PHE A 337 1.54 -9.92 10.45
N PHE A 338 1.06 -9.51 11.62
CA PHE A 338 -0.36 -9.27 11.86
C PHE A 338 -0.90 -8.20 10.91
N LEU A 339 -0.23 -7.05 10.79
CA LEU A 339 -0.68 -5.96 9.95
C LEU A 339 -0.70 -6.36 8.47
N PHE A 340 0.30 -7.10 8.02
CA PHE A 340 0.32 -7.67 6.67
C PHE A 340 -0.91 -8.55 6.40
N ASN A 341 -1.24 -9.47 7.32
CA ASN A 341 -2.40 -10.35 7.18
C ASN A 341 -3.71 -9.57 7.29
N PHE A 342 -3.78 -8.56 8.16
CA PHE A 342 -4.92 -7.66 8.30
C PHE A 342 -5.19 -6.88 7.01
N ASN A 343 -4.16 -6.24 6.45
CA ASN A 343 -4.25 -5.51 5.20
C ASN A 343 -4.67 -6.43 4.05
N SER A 344 -4.10 -7.63 3.98
CA SER A 344 -4.45 -8.63 2.96
C SER A 344 -5.90 -9.11 3.06
N LEU A 345 -6.42 -9.26 4.29
CA LEU A 345 -7.79 -9.66 4.59
C LEU A 345 -8.80 -8.63 4.09
N TYR A 346 -8.54 -7.34 4.36
CA TYR A 346 -9.44 -6.26 3.95
C TYR A 346 -9.13 -5.72 2.54
N GLY A 347 -8.00 -6.07 1.93
CA GLY A 347 -7.61 -5.56 0.63
C GLY A 347 -7.03 -4.14 0.66
N ILE A 348 -6.45 -3.76 1.80
CA ILE A 348 -5.66 -2.54 1.96
C ILE A 348 -4.30 -2.77 1.30
N ASP A 349 -3.81 -1.78 0.57
CA ASP A 349 -2.47 -1.83 -0.03
C ASP A 349 -1.38 -1.84 1.05
N GLN A 350 -0.43 -2.77 0.91
CA GLN A 350 0.74 -2.88 1.80
C GLN A 350 1.70 -1.72 1.58
N ASP A 351 1.89 -1.34 0.31
CA ASP A 351 2.80 -0.29 -0.08
C ASP A 351 2.14 1.09 0.00
N LEU A 352 2.94 2.08 0.38
CA LEU A 352 2.54 3.47 0.38
C LEU A 352 2.70 4.02 -1.04
N GLN A 353 1.58 4.20 -1.74
CA GLN A 353 1.59 4.64 -3.14
C GLN A 353 2.36 5.95 -3.35
N ILE A 354 2.29 6.89 -2.39
CA ILE A 354 3.05 8.14 -2.47
C ILE A 354 4.57 7.90 -2.36
N CYS A 355 5.01 6.95 -1.53
CA CYS A 355 6.43 6.60 -1.42
C CYS A 355 6.94 5.96 -2.72
N LEU A 356 6.12 5.10 -3.35
CA LEU A 356 6.44 4.53 -4.65
C LEU A 356 6.58 5.64 -5.71
N LEU A 357 5.62 6.56 -5.78
CA LEU A 357 5.66 7.69 -6.71
C LEU A 357 6.87 8.59 -6.49
N LEU A 358 7.23 8.86 -5.22
CA LEU A 358 8.42 9.61 -4.86
C LEU A 358 9.71 8.86 -5.24
N SER A 359 9.76 7.54 -5.07
CA SER A 359 10.93 6.72 -5.42
C SER A 359 11.20 6.67 -6.92
N ILE A 360 10.16 6.77 -7.75
CA ILE A 360 10.27 6.87 -9.20
C ILE A 360 10.77 8.27 -9.61
N GLY A 361 10.67 9.25 -8.71
CA GLY A 361 11.15 10.61 -8.86
C GLY A 361 10.02 11.63 -8.84
N SER A 362 10.31 12.83 -8.36
CA SER A 362 9.33 13.90 -8.14
C SER A 362 8.63 14.37 -9.42
N SER A 363 9.20 14.09 -10.60
CA SER A 363 8.54 14.30 -11.90
C SER A 363 7.24 13.51 -12.05
N SER A 364 7.11 12.36 -11.39
CA SER A 364 5.89 11.54 -11.38
C SER A 364 4.74 12.20 -10.63
N LEU A 365 5.05 13.13 -9.73
CA LEU A 365 4.06 13.91 -9.01
C LEU A 365 3.69 15.17 -9.79
N LYS A 366 4.52 15.67 -10.72
CA LYS A 366 4.22 16.89 -11.46
C LYS A 366 3.02 16.73 -12.40
N THR A 367 1.99 17.54 -12.21
CA THR A 367 0.84 17.66 -13.13
C THR A 367 1.05 18.81 -14.13
N ARG A 368 0.17 18.93 -15.14
CA ARG A 368 0.18 20.08 -16.06
C ARG A 368 -0.07 21.42 -15.34
N SER A 369 -0.71 21.38 -14.17
CA SER A 369 -0.93 22.53 -13.29
C SER A 369 0.38 23.17 -12.83
N CYS A 370 1.47 22.39 -12.74
CA CYS A 370 2.81 22.90 -12.41
C CYS A 370 3.35 23.92 -13.44
N LYS A 371 2.80 23.99 -14.66
CA LYS A 371 3.25 24.92 -15.71
C LYS A 371 2.77 26.36 -15.49
N HIS A 372 1.69 26.59 -14.75
CA HIS A 372 1.12 27.93 -14.59
C HIS A 372 2.06 28.89 -13.85
N ARG A 373 2.91 28.36 -12.95
CA ARG A 373 3.87 29.15 -12.17
C ARG A 373 4.92 29.90 -12.99
N LYS A 374 5.34 29.37 -14.14
CA LYS A 374 6.35 30.05 -15.00
C LYS A 374 5.78 31.29 -15.68
N LYS A 375 4.50 31.26 -16.08
CA LYS A 375 3.85 32.41 -16.73
C LYS A 375 3.64 33.58 -15.79
N ASP A 376 3.35 33.31 -14.52
CA ASP A 376 3.15 34.37 -13.53
C ASP A 376 4.50 34.99 -13.10
N ALA A 377 5.57 34.19 -12.99
CA ALA A 377 6.91 34.66 -12.62
C ALA A 377 7.58 35.53 -13.71
N GLU A 378 7.26 35.32 -14.99
CA GLU A 378 7.77 36.16 -16.09
C GLU A 378 7.06 37.52 -16.17
N SER A 379 5.98 37.72 -15.42
CA SER A 379 5.23 38.98 -15.38
C SER A 379 5.65 39.94 -14.25
N SER A 380 6.48 39.47 -13.31
CA SER A 380 7.16 40.30 -12.32
C SER A 380 8.63 40.43 -12.68
N ASN A 381 9.01 41.49 -13.38
CA ASN A 381 10.38 42.00 -13.30
C ASN A 381 10.66 42.32 -11.83
N ASP A 382 11.37 41.46 -11.11
CA ASP A 382 12.29 41.88 -10.06
C ASP A 382 13.28 40.78 -9.69
N ASN A 383 14.50 41.27 -9.47
CA ASN A 383 15.79 40.63 -9.29
C ASN A 383 15.84 39.33 -8.46
N GLU A 384 16.76 38.46 -8.86
CA GLU A 384 17.38 37.40 -8.07
C GLU A 384 17.60 37.84 -6.61
N ASN A 385 16.77 37.36 -5.70
CA ASN A 385 17.09 37.31 -4.27
C ASN A 385 16.47 36.04 -3.69
N ASP A 386 17.30 35.30 -2.96
CA ASP A 386 16.93 34.11 -2.19
C ASP A 386 15.69 34.41 -1.32
N VAL A 387 14.69 33.54 -1.41
CA VAL A 387 13.46 33.65 -0.62
C VAL A 387 13.79 33.32 0.84
N ASN A 388 13.73 34.31 1.73
CA ASN A 388 14.01 34.14 3.16
C ASN A 388 12.79 33.56 3.90
N PHE A 389 13.02 32.61 4.81
CA PHE A 389 12.01 31.92 5.62
C PHE A 389 11.12 32.88 6.45
N ASP A 390 11.65 34.06 6.80
CA ASP A 390 10.89 35.07 7.56
C ASP A 390 9.76 35.73 6.75
N ASP A 391 9.83 35.76 5.41
CA ASP A 391 8.76 36.29 4.57
C ASP A 391 7.53 35.36 4.54
N TYR A 392 7.72 34.06 4.77
CA TYR A 392 6.66 33.05 4.84
C TYR A 392 5.74 33.23 6.06
N LEU A 393 6.30 33.61 7.21
CA LEU A 393 5.54 33.80 8.45
C LEU A 393 4.67 35.07 8.40
N ASN A 394 5.18 36.15 7.79
CA ASN A 394 4.46 37.42 7.71
C ASN A 394 3.27 37.37 6.72
N LEU A 395 3.34 36.53 5.68
CA LEU A 395 2.27 36.33 4.68
C LEU A 395 0.99 35.65 5.23
N THR A 396 1.07 35.01 6.40
CA THR A 396 -0.09 34.35 7.03
C THR A 396 -0.96 35.29 7.88
N SER A 397 -0.52 36.55 8.08
CA SER A 397 -1.15 37.49 9.03
C SER A 397 -2.02 38.59 8.38
N ASP A 398 -1.87 38.84 7.07
CA ASP A 398 -2.59 39.91 6.38
C ASP A 398 -3.71 39.38 5.47
N SER A 399 -4.94 39.46 5.97
CA SER A 399 -6.17 38.95 5.37
C SER A 399 -6.69 39.71 4.13
N ASN A 400 -5.83 40.39 3.35
CA ASN A 400 -6.29 41.32 2.30
C ASN A 400 -5.47 41.30 0.98
N LYS A 401 -4.71 40.24 0.68
CA LYS A 401 -4.07 40.06 -0.64
C LYS A 401 -4.31 38.66 -1.21
N ASP A 402 -5.53 38.41 -1.69
CA ASP A 402 -5.99 37.18 -2.36
C ASP A 402 -5.42 36.98 -3.79
N GLY A 403 -4.24 37.53 -4.11
CA GLY A 403 -3.69 37.53 -5.47
C GLY A 403 -2.59 36.52 -5.76
N ILE A 404 -1.85 36.04 -4.74
CA ILE A 404 -0.59 35.28 -4.94
C ILE A 404 -0.67 33.85 -4.36
N LEU A 405 -1.76 33.51 -3.66
CA LEU A 405 -2.01 32.18 -3.09
C LEU A 405 -2.93 31.28 -3.95
N LYS A 406 -3.11 31.56 -5.24
CA LYS A 406 -3.75 30.62 -6.16
C LYS A 406 -2.74 29.62 -6.70
N ASN A 407 -2.27 28.74 -5.82
CA ASN A 407 -1.53 27.56 -6.27
C ASN A 407 -2.47 26.35 -6.15
N ASP A 408 -3.14 26.04 -7.26
CA ASP A 408 -4.07 24.92 -7.38
C ASP A 408 -3.35 23.57 -7.58
N CYS A 409 -2.03 23.53 -7.43
CA CYS A 409 -1.21 22.33 -7.55
C CYS A 409 -0.79 21.84 -6.15
N PRO A 410 -1.28 20.68 -5.66
CA PRO A 410 -0.89 20.15 -4.35
C PRO A 410 0.54 19.60 -4.30
N ILE A 411 1.18 19.42 -5.46
CA ILE A 411 2.57 18.99 -5.59
C ILE A 411 3.50 20.20 -5.54
N CYS A 412 3.00 21.37 -5.92
CA CYS A 412 3.78 22.58 -6.09
C CYS A 412 3.71 23.43 -4.81
N SER A 413 4.07 22.89 -3.64
CA SER A 413 4.54 23.82 -2.61
C SER A 413 5.71 24.63 -3.23
N ILE A 414 5.92 25.88 -2.79
CA ILE A 414 7.04 26.68 -3.29
C ILE A 414 8.34 25.85 -3.21
N ASP A 415 8.50 25.13 -2.10
CA ASP A 415 9.63 24.25 -1.77
C ASP A 415 9.79 23.07 -2.74
N LEU A 416 8.71 22.34 -3.05
CA LEU A 416 8.77 21.22 -3.99
C LEU A 416 9.01 21.69 -5.43
N ASN A 417 8.48 22.87 -5.80
CA ASN A 417 8.75 23.45 -7.10
C ASN A 417 10.21 23.90 -7.24
N GLU A 418 10.82 24.45 -6.18
CA GLU A 418 12.22 24.83 -6.15
C GLU A 418 13.13 23.60 -6.27
N LEU A 419 12.92 22.60 -5.42
CA LEU A 419 13.66 21.34 -5.40
C LEU A 419 13.56 20.55 -6.72
N THR A 420 12.46 20.74 -7.46
CA THR A 420 12.21 19.99 -8.70
C THR A 420 12.31 20.86 -9.95
N SER A 421 12.70 22.13 -9.84
CA SER A 421 12.69 23.11 -10.94
C SER A 421 13.47 22.66 -12.19
N SER A 422 14.57 21.94 -11.99
CA SER A 422 15.44 21.38 -13.03
C SER A 422 14.91 20.08 -13.66
N LEU A 423 13.92 19.43 -13.06
CA LEU A 423 13.42 18.13 -13.50
C LEU A 423 12.35 18.27 -14.59
N PRO A 424 12.39 17.43 -15.65
CA PRO A 424 11.40 17.45 -16.72
C PRO A 424 10.00 17.12 -16.17
N PHE A 425 8.97 17.68 -16.80
CA PHE A 425 7.60 17.26 -16.55
C PHE A 425 7.40 15.86 -17.11
N SER A 426 6.68 14.99 -16.39
CA SER A 426 6.31 13.70 -16.97
C SER A 426 5.44 13.93 -18.21
N HIS A 427 6.01 13.65 -19.39
CA HIS A 427 5.31 13.76 -20.67
C HIS A 427 4.53 12.47 -21.01
N GLN A 428 4.86 11.35 -20.35
CA GLN A 428 4.23 10.05 -20.55
C GLN A 428 4.15 9.26 -19.23
N ILE A 429 2.98 8.66 -18.97
CA ILE A 429 2.68 7.89 -17.75
C ILE A 429 2.84 6.38 -17.95
N LYS A 430 3.09 5.95 -19.19
CA LYS A 430 3.60 4.62 -19.48
C LYS A 430 5.06 4.75 -19.85
N THR A 431 5.93 4.04 -19.13
CA THR A 431 7.28 3.71 -19.59
C THR A 431 7.14 2.80 -20.80
N ASN A 432 7.15 3.38 -22.00
CA ASN A 432 7.33 2.60 -23.21
C ASN A 432 8.84 2.42 -23.38
N ILE A 433 9.34 1.23 -23.06
CA ILE A 433 10.68 0.84 -23.45
C ILE A 433 10.61 0.62 -24.96
N PHE A 434 11.08 1.60 -25.73
CA PHE A 434 11.22 1.47 -27.17
C PHE A 434 12.50 0.70 -27.48
N GLU A 435 12.42 -0.34 -28.31
CA GLU A 435 13.61 -0.95 -28.88
C GLU A 435 14.27 0.05 -29.84
N ASN A 436 15.53 0.42 -29.58
CA ASN A 436 16.29 1.44 -30.31
C ASN A 436 15.56 2.81 -30.44
N PRO A 437 15.42 3.59 -29.35
CA PRO A 437 14.81 4.90 -29.41
C PRO A 437 15.74 5.92 -30.10
N VAL A 438 15.14 6.78 -30.92
CA VAL A 438 15.81 7.92 -31.56
C VAL A 438 15.06 9.21 -31.25
N MET A 439 15.81 10.28 -31.02
CA MET A 439 15.28 11.62 -30.74
C MET A 439 15.49 12.52 -31.95
N LEU A 440 14.42 13.18 -32.38
CA LEU A 440 14.48 14.26 -33.36
C LEU A 440 14.89 15.58 -32.69
N PRO A 441 15.40 16.57 -33.45
CA PRO A 441 15.86 17.87 -32.91
C PRO A 441 14.82 18.66 -32.10
N ASN A 442 13.53 18.41 -32.33
CA ASN A 442 12.43 19.01 -31.57
C ASN A 442 12.15 18.32 -30.22
N GLY A 443 12.95 17.31 -29.84
CA GLY A 443 12.85 16.59 -28.58
C GLY A 443 11.85 15.44 -28.56
N ASN A 444 11.18 15.15 -29.69
CA ASN A 444 10.28 14.00 -29.79
C ASN A 444 11.08 12.70 -29.96
N ILE A 445 10.73 11.67 -29.18
CA ILE A 445 11.38 10.35 -29.19
C ILE A 445 10.48 9.34 -29.88
N TYR A 446 11.04 8.60 -30.83
CA TYR A 446 10.34 7.56 -31.59
C TYR A 446 11.10 6.24 -31.54
N GLN A 447 10.36 5.13 -31.72
CA GLN A 447 10.98 3.87 -32.07
C GLN A 447 11.50 3.98 -33.50
N PHE A 448 12.79 3.70 -33.69
CA PHE A 448 13.46 3.90 -34.97
C PHE A 448 12.77 3.21 -36.13
N GLU A 449 12.46 1.93 -36.00
CA GLU A 449 11.80 1.14 -37.05
C GLU A 449 10.45 1.72 -37.50
N LYS A 450 9.64 2.20 -36.54
CA LYS A 450 8.33 2.81 -36.83
C LYS A 450 8.47 4.16 -37.53
N LEU A 451 9.47 4.97 -37.13
CA LEU A 451 9.76 6.25 -37.77
C LEU A 451 10.18 6.04 -39.23
N VAL A 452 10.98 5.00 -39.48
CA VAL A 452 11.45 4.62 -40.82
C VAL A 452 10.29 4.09 -41.66
N GLN A 453 9.45 3.20 -41.13
CA GLN A 453 8.26 2.69 -41.82
C GLN A 453 7.28 3.82 -42.18
N PHE A 454 7.06 4.76 -41.25
CA PHE A 454 6.22 5.94 -41.51
C PHE A 454 6.76 6.77 -42.67
N ASN A 455 8.07 7.05 -42.69
CA ASN A 455 8.66 7.84 -43.76
C ASN A 455 8.78 7.08 -45.10
N LYS A 456 8.94 5.74 -45.08
CA LYS A 456 8.91 4.89 -46.29
C LYS A 456 7.53 4.83 -46.94
N SER A 457 6.46 4.99 -46.16
CA SER A 457 5.08 4.97 -46.65
C SER A 457 4.56 6.32 -47.15
N GLN A 458 5.37 7.39 -47.04
CA GLN A 458 5.05 8.68 -47.65
C GLN A 458 5.46 8.71 -49.14
N PRO A 459 4.71 9.41 -50.01
CA PRO A 459 5.05 9.50 -51.43
C PRO A 459 6.42 10.19 -51.64
N LYS A 460 7.26 9.59 -52.51
CA LYS A 460 8.66 10.00 -52.79
C LYS A 460 8.81 11.38 -53.48
N ASP A 461 7.72 12.06 -53.80
CA ASP A 461 7.71 13.30 -54.61
C ASP A 461 8.12 14.58 -53.87
N ILE A 462 8.67 14.49 -52.65
CA ILE A 462 9.19 15.67 -51.92
C ILE A 462 10.72 15.78 -52.04
N PHE A 463 11.38 14.84 -52.74
CA PHE A 463 12.84 14.76 -52.84
C PHE A 463 13.35 14.90 -54.28
N SER A 464 13.07 16.03 -54.93
CA SER A 464 13.89 16.46 -56.07
C SER A 464 13.85 17.97 -56.21
N THR A 465 14.86 18.65 -55.70
CA THR A 465 15.34 19.88 -56.33
C THR A 465 16.86 19.95 -56.21
N LYS A 466 17.55 19.60 -57.29
CA LYS A 466 18.70 20.38 -57.80
C LYS A 466 19.08 19.90 -59.21
N ASN A 467 18.88 20.81 -60.16
CA ASN A 467 19.51 20.82 -61.48
C ASN A 467 21.03 20.74 -61.36
N THR A 468 21.66 19.79 -62.05
CA THR A 468 22.89 20.01 -62.84
C THR A 468 22.95 18.99 -63.97
N GLY A 469 23.39 19.43 -65.15
CA GLY A 469 23.23 18.79 -66.45
C GLY A 469 23.69 17.33 -66.60
N GLY A 470 22.97 16.64 -67.48
CA GLY A 470 23.53 15.72 -68.47
C GLY A 470 23.99 14.35 -67.98
N LEU A 471 23.09 13.38 -67.97
CA LEU A 471 23.17 12.15 -68.77
C LEU A 471 21.89 11.36 -68.49
N THR A 472 21.15 11.02 -69.55
CA THR A 472 20.03 10.08 -69.49
C THR A 472 20.57 8.70 -69.10
N VAL A 473 20.12 8.16 -67.98
CA VAL A 473 20.19 6.73 -67.69
C VAL A 473 18.76 6.27 -67.46
N GLU A 474 18.29 5.44 -68.37
CA GLU A 474 17.01 4.74 -68.30
C GLU A 474 17.02 3.82 -67.08
N TYR A 475 15.95 3.87 -66.27
CA TYR A 475 15.74 2.91 -65.19
C TYR A 475 14.90 1.75 -65.74
N ASP A 476 15.54 0.60 -65.93
CA ASP A 476 14.85 -0.67 -66.00
C ASP A 476 14.33 -1.02 -64.60
N ASN A 477 13.03 -1.32 -64.55
CA ASN A 477 12.34 -1.86 -63.39
C ASN A 477 12.71 -3.34 -63.27
N GLU A 478 13.51 -3.70 -62.27
CA GLU A 478 13.57 -5.07 -61.76
C GLU A 478 14.21 -5.07 -60.37
N GLU A 479 13.84 -6.07 -59.56
CA GLU A 479 14.26 -6.33 -58.17
C GLU A 479 13.34 -5.75 -57.06
N GLU A 480 12.09 -6.23 -57.08
CA GLU A 480 11.51 -6.78 -55.85
C GLU A 480 12.25 -8.09 -55.51
N GLU A 481 13.12 -8.09 -54.49
CA GLU A 481 13.44 -9.22 -53.60
C GLU A 481 14.70 -8.92 -52.76
N GLU A 482 14.58 -8.13 -51.68
CA GLU A 482 15.49 -8.28 -50.53
C GLU A 482 14.69 -8.30 -49.23
N SER A 483 14.44 -9.53 -48.78
CA SER A 483 13.93 -9.85 -47.45
C SER A 483 15.06 -9.76 -46.41
N ASN A 484 14.74 -9.20 -45.25
CA ASN A 484 15.47 -9.35 -43.97
C ASN A 484 16.94 -8.90 -43.91
N LYS A 485 17.24 -7.62 -44.19
CA LYS A 485 18.39 -6.94 -43.57
C LYS A 485 17.88 -6.01 -42.46
N GLU A 486 18.45 -6.12 -41.26
CA GLU A 486 18.22 -5.15 -40.19
C GLU A 486 18.54 -3.74 -40.72
N ILE A 487 17.53 -2.88 -40.76
CA ILE A 487 17.73 -1.47 -41.12
C ILE A 487 18.45 -0.83 -39.94
N THR A 488 19.75 -0.60 -40.08
CA THR A 488 20.57 0.15 -39.11
C THR A 488 20.58 1.64 -39.48
N MET A 489 20.91 2.52 -38.51
CA MET A 489 21.08 3.97 -38.76
C MET A 489 22.04 4.28 -39.93
N GLU A 490 22.96 3.36 -40.21
CA GLU A 490 23.93 3.49 -41.29
C GLU A 490 23.29 3.29 -42.68
N ASN A 491 22.27 2.43 -42.80
CA ASN A 491 21.68 2.00 -44.08
C ASN A 491 20.35 2.69 -44.46
N LEU A 492 20.03 3.84 -43.86
CA LEU A 492 18.84 4.63 -44.25
C LEU A 492 19.09 5.52 -45.46
N GLU A 493 18.34 5.29 -46.54
CA GLU A 493 18.35 6.04 -47.81
C GLU A 493 17.52 7.36 -47.80
N LEU A 494 16.91 7.73 -46.67
CA LEU A 494 16.11 8.95 -46.56
C LEU A 494 16.98 10.13 -46.09
N LEU A 495 17.23 11.08 -46.98
CA LEU A 495 17.99 12.32 -46.68
C LEU A 495 17.26 13.25 -45.70
N LYS A 496 15.92 13.26 -45.70
CA LYS A 496 15.11 13.97 -44.69
C LYS A 496 14.03 13.08 -44.10
N ILE A 497 13.86 13.19 -42.79
CA ILE A 497 12.89 12.43 -42.00
C ILE A 497 11.80 13.40 -41.54
N LYS A 498 10.56 13.06 -41.85
CA LYS A 498 9.37 13.78 -41.43
C LYS A 498 8.96 13.30 -40.04
N ASP A 499 8.72 14.25 -39.14
CA ASP A 499 8.13 14.00 -37.84
C ASP A 499 6.65 13.59 -38.00
N PRO A 500 6.23 12.42 -37.50
CA PRO A 500 4.84 11.95 -37.57
C PRO A 500 3.81 12.83 -36.83
N LEU A 501 4.22 13.61 -35.83
CA LEU A 501 3.32 14.39 -34.97
C LEU A 501 3.05 15.80 -35.49
N ASN A 502 4.07 16.48 -36.03
CA ASN A 502 3.95 17.88 -36.47
C ASN A 502 4.30 18.09 -37.95
N GLY A 503 4.81 17.07 -38.64
CA GLY A 503 5.09 17.11 -40.08
C GLY A 503 6.37 17.85 -40.48
N GLU A 504 7.20 18.28 -39.51
CA GLU A 504 8.49 18.94 -39.77
C GLU A 504 9.51 17.98 -40.39
N LEU A 505 10.39 18.51 -41.23
CA LEU A 505 11.43 17.73 -41.92
C LEU A 505 12.80 17.99 -41.27
N PHE A 506 13.47 16.92 -40.86
CA PHE A 506 14.78 16.94 -40.23
C PHE A 506 15.81 16.17 -41.04
N ASP A 507 17.05 16.63 -41.05
CA ASP A 507 18.14 15.93 -41.71
C ASP A 507 18.63 14.75 -40.85
N LYS A 508 19.09 13.68 -41.49
CA LYS A 508 19.56 12.44 -40.82
C LYS A 508 20.67 12.71 -39.79
N SER A 509 21.54 13.69 -40.05
CA SER A 509 22.67 14.05 -39.17
C SER A 509 22.24 14.51 -37.78
N ASP A 510 20.99 14.97 -37.65
CA ASP A 510 20.52 15.63 -36.45
C ASP A 510 19.73 14.68 -35.53
N ILE A 511 19.61 13.41 -35.92
CA ILE A 511 18.92 12.37 -35.16
C ILE A 511 19.88 11.72 -34.17
N VAL A 512 19.55 11.81 -32.89
CA VAL A 512 20.38 11.29 -31.81
C VAL A 512 19.81 9.97 -31.30
N LYS A 513 20.66 8.94 -31.20
CA LYS A 513 20.28 7.68 -30.55
C LYS A 513 20.15 7.92 -29.04
N VAL A 514 18.99 7.58 -28.48
CA VAL A 514 18.76 7.66 -27.04
C VAL A 514 19.04 6.29 -26.45
N PHE A 515 20.00 6.20 -25.54
CA PHE A 515 20.19 4.99 -24.75
C PHE A 515 19.22 5.03 -23.56
N PRO A 516 18.59 3.91 -23.18
CA PRO A 516 17.85 3.87 -21.93
C PRO A 516 18.84 4.08 -20.79
N THR A 517 18.79 5.24 -20.14
CA THR A 517 19.43 5.50 -18.84
C THR A 517 18.68 4.82 -17.74
#